data_AF-F0VGS7-F1
#
_entry.id   AF-F0VGS7-F1
#
_cell.length_a   1.000
_cell.length_b   1.000
_cell.length_c   1.000
_cell.angle_alpha   90.00
_cell.angle_beta   90.00
_cell.angle_gamma   90.00
#
_symmetry.space_group_name_H-M   'P 1'
#
loop_
_entity.id
_entity.type
_entity.pdbx_description
1 polymer ?
#
loop_
_entity_poly.entity_id
_entity_poly.type
_entity_poly.pdbx_seq_one_letter_code
_entity_poly.pdbx_strand_id
1 'polypeptide(L)'
;MSFILEEETVPDAPSGLEHESWLGGQDEVAGSALPYKDEHVAQKETERLRTQVTFLWIFNAILQTSTIAIAVCASTLTYRGQQSTRWVLALTLVNFVILALAIGAGAWGMRKKNSRLLKQSSSIMIALCAICVFEWCYELLFILVFSRRAGKWQKGGQYTPEQIWEFNAWVFGDMAADMLSIGVCFISSHYSWELAKMFEMEEQTEGRKLRSSSSAYGTFCRDDIRQDVPSRITRI
;
A
#
# COMPACT_ATOMS: atom_id res chain seq x y z
N MET A 1 34.93 -13.95 -5.63
CA MET A 1 35.75 -14.66 -6.64
C MET A 1 34.84 -15.02 -7.79
N SER A 2 35.17 -14.49 -8.96
CA SER A 2 34.50 -14.62 -10.26
C SER A 2 35.22 -15.64 -11.13
N PHE A 3 34.47 -16.40 -11.93
CA PHE A 3 34.93 -17.11 -13.14
C PHE A 3 33.77 -16.99 -14.15
N ILE A 4 33.81 -16.00 -15.06
CA ILE A 4 34.37 -15.96 -16.43
C ILE A 4 33.53 -16.77 -17.44
N LEU A 5 32.94 -16.00 -18.36
CA LEU A 5 32.32 -16.40 -19.63
C LEU A 5 33.31 -17.07 -20.57
N GLU A 6 32.82 -18.01 -21.38
CA GLU A 6 33.26 -18.17 -22.78
C GLU A 6 32.04 -17.99 -23.68
N GLU A 7 32.22 -17.08 -24.62
CA GLU A 7 31.32 -16.61 -25.68
C GLU A 7 32.00 -16.99 -26.99
N GLU A 8 31.30 -17.66 -27.90
CA GLU A 8 31.56 -17.75 -29.36
C GLU A 8 30.44 -18.66 -29.93
N THR A 9 29.73 -18.43 -31.03
CA THR A 9 29.70 -17.40 -32.09
C THR A 9 28.31 -17.49 -32.77
N VAL A 10 27.75 -16.36 -33.18
CA VAL A 10 26.57 -16.22 -34.07
C VAL A 10 27.14 -15.84 -35.45
N PRO A 11 26.68 -16.40 -36.59
CA PRO A 11 25.53 -15.84 -37.35
C PRO A 11 24.71 -16.93 -38.08
N ASP A 12 23.42 -16.79 -38.39
CA ASP A 12 22.81 -15.81 -39.28
C ASP A 12 21.31 -15.63 -38.94
N ALA A 13 20.83 -14.39 -39.00
CA ALA A 13 19.41 -14.09 -39.18
C ALA A 13 19.10 -14.02 -40.68
N PRO A 14 17.88 -14.39 -41.09
CA PRO A 14 17.06 -13.35 -41.69
C PRO A 14 15.64 -13.27 -41.11
N SER A 15 15.27 -12.00 -40.91
CA SER A 15 13.95 -11.36 -40.77
C SER A 15 12.70 -12.14 -41.20
N GLY A 16 11.69 -12.14 -40.33
CA GLY A 16 10.29 -12.43 -40.67
C GLY A 16 9.36 -12.36 -39.46
N LEU A 17 8.49 -11.35 -39.45
CA LEU A 17 7.46 -11.00 -38.47
C LEU A 17 6.55 -12.13 -37.92
N GLU A 18 6.08 -11.90 -36.69
CA GLU A 18 4.78 -12.27 -36.09
C GLU A 18 4.58 -13.73 -35.64
N HIS A 19 4.58 -14.02 -34.33
CA HIS A 19 3.48 -13.93 -33.34
C HIS A 19 2.81 -15.30 -33.13
N GLU A 20 2.56 -15.64 -31.86
CA GLU A 20 1.81 -16.81 -31.37
C GLU A 20 2.47 -18.19 -31.45
N SER A 21 3.01 -18.66 -30.31
CA SER A 21 2.69 -19.98 -29.72
C SER A 21 3.68 -20.36 -28.62
N TRP A 22 3.58 -19.73 -27.45
CA TRP A 22 4.07 -20.35 -26.22
C TRP A 22 2.86 -20.78 -25.39
N LEU A 23 2.18 -21.80 -25.91
CA LEU A 23 1.39 -22.72 -25.10
C LEU A 23 2.38 -23.47 -24.19
N GLY A 24 2.70 -22.86 -23.05
CA GLY A 24 3.31 -23.59 -21.95
C GLY A 24 2.30 -24.62 -21.48
N GLY A 25 2.61 -25.89 -21.74
CA GLY A 25 1.86 -27.04 -21.24
C GLY A 25 1.64 -26.88 -19.74
N GLN A 26 0.38 -26.80 -19.37
CA GLN A 26 -0.06 -26.87 -17.99
C GLN A 26 0.11 -28.33 -17.57
N ASP A 27 1.27 -28.67 -17.02
CA ASP A 27 1.48 -29.95 -16.37
C ASP A 27 0.40 -30.10 -15.28
N GLU A 28 -0.51 -31.04 -15.51
CA GLU A 28 -1.49 -31.52 -14.55
C GLU A 28 -0.74 -32.13 -13.36
N VAL A 29 -0.37 -31.29 -12.39
CA VAL A 29 -0.08 -31.79 -11.05
C VAL A 29 -1.41 -32.21 -10.46
N ALA A 30 -1.67 -33.52 -10.52
CA ALA A 30 -2.69 -34.21 -9.76
C ALA A 30 -2.39 -34.08 -8.25
N GLY A 31 -2.61 -32.89 -7.70
CA GLY A 31 -2.61 -32.62 -6.28
C GLY A 31 -4.02 -32.80 -5.77
N SER A 32 -4.27 -33.91 -5.08
CA SER A 32 -5.42 -34.08 -4.20
C SER A 32 -5.63 -32.80 -3.38
N ALA A 33 -6.82 -32.21 -3.49
CA ALA A 33 -7.27 -31.10 -2.67
C ALA A 33 -7.30 -31.55 -1.19
N LEU A 34 -6.16 -31.47 -0.52
CA LEU A 34 -6.08 -31.62 0.91
C LEU A 34 -6.89 -30.46 1.54
N PRO A 35 -7.77 -30.75 2.52
CA PRO A 35 -8.50 -29.70 3.21
C PRO A 35 -7.46 -28.75 3.84
N TYR A 36 -7.63 -27.47 3.54
CA TYR A 36 -6.69 -26.39 3.76
C TYR A 36 -6.45 -26.20 5.27
N LYS A 37 -5.48 -26.91 5.84
CA LYS A 37 -5.03 -26.71 7.24
C LYS A 37 -4.49 -25.28 7.45
N ASP A 38 -4.17 -24.60 6.36
CA ASP A 38 -3.68 -23.22 6.28
C ASP A 38 -4.80 -22.16 6.25
N GLU A 39 -6.09 -22.53 6.18
CA GLU A 39 -7.20 -21.54 6.09
C GLU A 39 -7.31 -20.75 7.41
N HIS A 40 -7.08 -21.43 8.53
CA HIS A 40 -6.99 -20.83 9.85
C HIS A 40 -5.72 -19.98 10.05
N VAL A 41 -4.63 -20.29 9.34
CA VAL A 41 -3.38 -19.51 9.39
C VAL A 41 -3.55 -18.22 8.60
N ALA A 42 -4.12 -18.30 7.39
CA ALA A 42 -4.38 -17.14 6.53
C ALA A 42 -5.39 -16.15 7.15
N GLN A 43 -6.43 -16.65 7.82
CA GLN A 43 -7.37 -15.78 8.56
C GLN A 43 -6.69 -15.06 9.73
N LYS A 44 -5.87 -15.78 10.51
CA LYS A 44 -5.14 -15.21 11.65
C LYS A 44 -4.09 -14.16 11.21
N GLU A 45 -3.44 -14.37 10.08
CA GLU A 45 -2.53 -13.38 9.49
C GLU A 45 -3.26 -12.14 8.98
N THR A 46 -4.41 -12.33 8.34
CA THR A 46 -5.25 -11.24 7.85
C THR A 46 -5.78 -10.36 8.99
N GLU A 47 -6.20 -10.96 10.11
CA GLU A 47 -6.60 -10.22 11.32
C GLU A 47 -5.44 -9.45 11.97
N ARG A 48 -4.24 -10.04 11.99
CA ARG A 48 -3.03 -9.36 12.47
C ARG A 48 -2.69 -8.16 11.60
N LEU A 49 -2.66 -8.32 10.28
CA LEU A 49 -2.41 -7.25 9.31
C LEU A 49 -3.44 -6.14 9.46
N ARG A 50 -4.73 -6.48 9.58
CA ARG A 50 -5.80 -5.51 9.80
C ARG A 50 -5.58 -4.68 11.07
N THR A 51 -5.17 -5.33 12.15
CA THR A 51 -4.89 -4.66 13.43
C THR A 51 -3.69 -3.72 13.31
N GLN A 52 -2.60 -4.18 12.68
CA GLN A 52 -1.40 -3.39 12.43
C GLN A 52 -1.68 -2.15 11.55
N VAL A 53 -2.39 -2.33 10.43
CA VAL A 53 -2.79 -1.24 9.54
C VAL A 53 -3.63 -0.21 10.28
N THR A 54 -4.62 -0.66 11.05
CA THR A 54 -5.50 0.23 11.83
C THR A 54 -4.72 1.01 12.89
N PHE A 55 -3.81 0.34 13.60
CA PHE A 55 -2.93 1.01 14.57
C PHE A 55 -2.07 2.08 13.91
N LEU A 56 -1.46 1.78 12.76
CA LEU A 56 -0.64 2.73 12.02
C LEU A 56 -1.44 3.94 11.52
N TRP A 57 -2.69 3.73 11.09
CA TRP A 57 -3.58 4.84 10.72
C TRP A 57 -3.92 5.74 11.90
N ILE A 58 -4.25 5.15 13.06
CA ILE A 58 -4.53 5.91 14.29
C ILE A 58 -3.27 6.69 14.70
N PHE A 59 -2.11 6.04 14.69
CA PHE A 59 -0.85 6.67 15.03
C PHE A 59 -0.52 7.83 14.09
N ASN A 60 -0.72 7.65 12.78
CA ASN A 60 -0.50 8.72 11.80
C ASN A 60 -1.51 9.87 11.95
N ALA A 61 -2.77 9.56 12.29
CA ALA A 61 -3.78 10.57 12.55
C ALA A 61 -3.40 11.43 13.77
N ILE A 62 -2.90 10.81 14.85
CA ILE A 62 -2.41 11.51 16.04
C ILE A 62 -1.21 12.40 15.69
N LEU A 63 -0.25 11.88 14.91
CA LEU A 63 0.90 12.66 14.46
C LEU A 63 0.45 13.90 13.66
N GLN A 64 -0.44 13.72 12.68
CA GLN A 64 -0.95 14.84 11.87
C GLN A 64 -1.85 15.81 12.67
N THR A 65 -2.50 15.37 13.76
CA THR A 65 -3.18 16.32 14.66
C THR A 65 -2.18 17.11 15.49
N SER A 66 -1.07 16.49 15.88
CA SER A 66 -0.02 17.17 16.63
C SER A 66 0.72 18.21 15.80
N THR A 67 0.97 17.98 14.50
CA THR A 67 1.55 18.97 13.58
C THR A 67 0.63 20.17 13.41
N ILE A 68 -0.68 19.96 13.24
CA ILE A 68 -1.67 21.06 13.23
C ILE A 68 -1.60 21.86 14.53
N ALA A 69 -1.56 21.20 15.68
CA ALA A 69 -1.46 21.88 16.97
C ALA A 69 -0.16 22.70 17.09
N ILE A 70 0.97 22.15 16.64
CA ILE A 70 2.26 22.84 16.58
C ILE A 70 2.17 24.06 15.67
N ALA A 71 1.61 23.92 14.46
CA ALA A 71 1.46 25.02 13.50
C ALA A 71 0.54 26.14 14.05
N VAL A 72 -0.55 25.79 14.73
CA VAL A 72 -1.45 26.75 15.39
C VAL A 72 -0.74 27.46 16.55
N CYS A 73 -0.04 26.72 17.42
CA CYS A 73 0.75 27.30 18.51
C CYS A 73 1.86 28.22 17.97
N ALA A 74 2.60 27.79 16.95
CA ALA A 74 3.64 28.58 16.33
C ALA A 74 3.09 29.88 15.73
N SER A 75 1.94 29.83 15.06
CA SER A 75 1.31 30.99 14.42
C SER A 75 0.64 31.95 15.41
N THR A 76 0.20 31.48 16.58
CA THR A 76 -0.50 32.31 17.59
C THR A 76 0.43 32.83 18.67
N LEU A 77 1.35 32.00 19.18
CA LEU A 77 2.19 32.33 20.32
C LEU A 77 3.47 33.09 19.94
N THR A 78 3.93 32.99 18.68
CA THR A 78 5.14 33.68 18.25
C THR A 78 4.82 34.92 17.42
N TYR A 79 5.50 36.03 17.72
CA TYR A 79 5.38 37.29 16.98
C TYR A 79 5.69 37.13 15.49
N ARG A 80 6.66 36.26 15.16
CA ARG A 80 7.06 35.96 13.79
C ARG A 80 6.04 35.07 13.05
N GLY A 81 5.41 34.13 13.76
CA GLY A 81 4.35 33.29 13.22
C GLY A 81 3.15 34.11 12.75
N GLN A 82 2.71 35.06 13.58
CA GLN A 82 1.56 35.93 13.27
C GLN A 82 1.72 36.70 11.95
N GLN A 83 2.95 37.05 11.56
CA GLN A 83 3.22 37.84 10.35
C GLN A 83 3.43 37.00 9.07
N SER A 84 3.80 35.72 9.16
CA SER A 84 4.36 35.02 7.99
C SER A 84 4.01 33.54 7.79
N THR A 85 3.32 32.86 8.72
CA THR A 85 3.19 31.38 8.67
C THR A 85 1.83 30.84 8.25
N ARG A 86 1.04 31.60 7.50
CA ARG A 86 -0.23 31.08 6.95
C ARG A 86 -0.04 29.88 6.02
N TRP A 87 1.13 29.75 5.38
CA TRP A 87 1.44 28.65 4.47
C TRP A 87 1.67 27.32 5.20
N VAL A 88 2.30 27.31 6.38
CA VAL A 88 2.54 26.10 7.20
C VAL A 88 1.20 25.48 7.63
N LEU A 89 0.28 26.34 8.11
CA LEU A 89 -1.06 25.90 8.49
C LEU A 89 -1.85 25.35 7.28
N ALA A 90 -1.69 25.96 6.11
CA ALA A 90 -2.36 25.49 4.90
C ALA A 90 -1.83 24.11 4.45
N LEU A 91 -0.52 23.88 4.50
CA LEU A 91 0.10 22.60 4.13
C LEU A 91 -0.30 21.48 5.09
N THR A 92 -0.18 21.71 6.40
CA THR A 92 -0.60 20.73 7.43
C THR A 92 -2.09 20.35 7.32
N LEU A 93 -2.97 21.31 6.99
CA LEU A 93 -4.38 21.02 6.71
C LEU A 93 -4.56 20.16 5.45
N VAL A 94 -3.80 20.42 4.37
CA VAL A 94 -3.84 19.61 3.15
C VAL A 94 -3.38 18.17 3.45
N ASN A 95 -2.30 18.00 4.19
CA ASN A 95 -1.82 16.68 4.61
C ASN A 95 -2.86 15.91 5.41
N PHE A 96 -3.53 16.59 6.35
CA PHE A 96 -4.60 15.99 7.14
C PHE A 96 -5.78 15.54 6.27
N VAL A 97 -6.18 16.34 5.28
CA VAL A 97 -7.25 15.97 4.34
C VAL A 97 -6.85 14.76 3.50
N ILE A 98 -5.63 14.73 2.97
CA ILE A 98 -5.12 13.59 2.18
C ILE A 98 -5.06 12.32 3.04
N LEU A 99 -4.60 12.44 4.30
CA LEU A 99 -4.59 11.33 5.26
C LEU A 99 -6.01 10.82 5.53
N ALA A 100 -6.97 11.72 5.77
CA ALA A 100 -8.36 11.36 6.02
C ALA A 100 -8.98 10.61 4.82
N LEU A 101 -8.65 11.04 3.59
CA LEU A 101 -9.07 10.33 2.37
C LEU A 101 -8.44 8.94 2.26
N ALA A 102 -7.15 8.81 2.56
CA ALA A 102 -6.46 7.52 2.57
C ALA A 102 -7.11 6.56 3.59
N ILE A 103 -7.28 7.00 4.84
CA ILE A 103 -7.91 6.22 5.91
C ILE A 103 -9.36 5.88 5.54
N GLY A 104 -10.11 6.82 4.97
CA GLY A 104 -11.49 6.59 4.53
C GLY A 104 -11.60 5.52 3.44
N ALA A 105 -10.77 5.62 2.40
CA ALA A 105 -10.69 4.62 1.33
C ALA A 105 -10.27 3.26 1.88
N GLY A 106 -9.26 3.23 2.75
CA GLY A 106 -8.77 2.02 3.38
C GLY A 106 -9.80 1.35 4.30
N ALA A 107 -10.44 2.11 5.19
CA ALA A 107 -11.47 1.61 6.10
C ALA A 107 -12.68 1.06 5.35
N TRP A 108 -13.10 1.73 4.28
CA TRP A 108 -14.16 1.24 3.41
C TRP A 108 -13.74 -0.02 2.65
N GLY A 109 -12.49 -0.06 2.15
CA GLY A 109 -11.88 -1.24 1.54
C GLY A 109 -11.87 -2.44 2.49
N MET A 110 -11.47 -2.26 3.75
CA MET A 110 -11.50 -3.31 4.76
C MET A 110 -12.92 -3.79 5.06
N ARG A 111 -13.89 -2.86 5.19
CA ARG A 111 -15.28 -3.21 5.51
C ARG A 111 -15.94 -4.02 4.39
N LYS A 112 -15.65 -3.69 3.13
CA LYS A 112 -16.22 -4.39 1.96
C LYS A 112 -15.33 -5.50 1.40
N LYS A 113 -14.20 -5.82 2.05
CA LYS A 113 -13.15 -6.70 1.51
C LYS A 113 -12.74 -6.36 0.07
N ASN A 114 -12.73 -5.07 -0.28
CA ASN A 114 -12.46 -4.62 -1.64
C ASN A 114 -10.96 -4.30 -1.80
N SER A 115 -10.25 -5.19 -2.49
CA SER A 115 -8.81 -5.07 -2.76
C SER A 115 -8.44 -3.78 -3.51
N ARG A 116 -9.29 -3.29 -4.43
CA ARG A 116 -9.01 -2.08 -5.22
C ARG A 116 -8.95 -0.83 -4.35
N LEU A 117 -9.83 -0.71 -3.36
CA LEU A 117 -9.86 0.44 -2.45
C LEU A 117 -8.68 0.43 -1.49
N LEU A 118 -8.20 -0.74 -1.06
CA LEU A 118 -6.98 -0.85 -0.26
C LEU A 118 -5.73 -0.49 -1.06
N LYS A 119 -5.66 -0.89 -2.35
CA LYS A 119 -4.59 -0.47 -3.26
C LYS A 119 -4.60 1.06 -3.46
N GLN A 120 -5.78 1.67 -3.60
CA GLN A 120 -5.92 3.13 -3.66
C GLN A 120 -5.46 3.79 -2.35
N SER A 121 -5.87 3.27 -1.18
CA SER A 121 -5.40 3.75 0.12
C SER A 121 -3.87 3.70 0.24
N SER A 122 -3.24 2.61 -0.19
CA SER A 122 -1.79 2.47 -0.23
C SER A 122 -1.12 3.50 -1.17
N SER A 123 -1.68 3.71 -2.37
CA SER A 123 -1.17 4.72 -3.31
C SER A 123 -1.29 6.14 -2.75
N ILE A 124 -2.39 6.47 -2.07
CA ILE A 124 -2.58 7.80 -1.45
C ILE A 124 -1.59 7.98 -0.29
N MET A 125 -1.33 6.95 0.51
CA MET A 125 -0.32 6.98 1.58
C MET A 125 1.10 7.22 1.04
N ILE A 126 1.45 6.67 -0.13
CA ILE A 126 2.74 6.95 -0.79
C ILE A 126 2.79 8.40 -1.28
N ALA A 127 1.70 8.90 -1.87
CA ALA A 127 1.63 10.29 -2.30
C ALA A 127 1.77 11.25 -1.11
N LEU A 128 1.10 10.96 0.00
CA LEU A 128 1.24 11.72 1.25
C LEU A 128 2.68 11.68 1.77
N CYS A 129 3.32 10.49 1.78
CA CYS A 129 4.72 10.35 2.16
C CYS A 129 5.64 11.25 1.32
N ALA A 130 5.43 11.29 0.00
CA ALA A 130 6.20 12.18 -0.88
C ALA A 130 5.97 13.66 -0.56
N ILE A 131 4.72 14.06 -0.28
CA ILE A 131 4.39 15.44 0.11
C ILE A 131 5.10 15.81 1.42
N CYS A 132 5.04 14.96 2.45
CA CYS A 132 5.73 15.19 3.71
C CYS A 132 7.26 15.27 3.53
N VAL A 133 7.85 14.50 2.62
CA VAL A 133 9.29 14.63 2.29
C VAL A 133 9.59 16.00 1.68
N PHE A 134 8.76 16.49 0.76
CA PHE A 134 8.94 17.82 0.17
C PHE A 134 8.77 18.93 1.20
N GLU A 135 7.78 18.81 2.09
CA GLU A 135 7.56 19.74 3.20
C GLU A 135 8.76 19.77 4.13
N TRP A 136 9.22 18.61 4.60
CA TRP A 136 10.42 18.50 5.42
C TRP A 136 11.66 19.12 4.76
N CYS A 137 11.85 18.91 3.45
CA CYS A 137 12.94 19.55 2.71
C CYS A 137 12.79 21.07 2.67
N TYR A 138 11.56 21.57 2.50
CA TYR A 138 11.27 22.99 2.47
C TYR A 138 11.48 23.64 3.83
N GLU A 139 11.06 23.00 4.92
CA GLU A 139 11.30 23.45 6.29
C GLU A 139 12.80 23.48 6.62
N LEU A 140 13.54 22.45 6.22
CA LEU A 140 14.98 22.40 6.39
C LEU A 140 15.69 23.54 5.62
N LEU A 141 15.29 23.78 4.37
CA LEU A 141 15.75 24.93 3.60
C LEU A 141 15.37 26.24 4.25
N PHE A 142 14.15 26.35 4.80
CA PHE A 142 13.69 27.52 5.53
C PHE A 142 14.61 27.76 6.73
N ILE A 143 14.87 26.77 7.58
CA ILE A 143 15.77 26.91 8.72
C ILE A 143 17.18 27.30 8.24
N LEU A 144 17.75 26.65 7.23
CA LEU A 144 19.12 26.93 6.76
C LEU A 144 19.27 28.30 6.10
N VAL A 145 18.33 28.70 5.25
CA VAL A 145 18.36 29.98 4.54
C VAL A 145 18.01 31.12 5.49
N PHE A 146 17.01 30.94 6.35
CA PHE A 146 16.60 31.96 7.31
C PHE A 146 17.53 32.05 8.52
N SER A 147 18.24 31.00 8.94
CA SER A 147 19.31 31.14 9.94
C SER A 147 20.50 31.93 9.39
N ARG A 148 20.88 31.70 8.12
CA ARG A 148 21.89 32.54 7.44
C ARG A 148 21.42 33.98 7.22
N ARG A 149 20.15 34.18 6.86
CA ARG A 149 19.56 35.52 6.73
C ARG A 149 19.28 36.17 8.09
N ALA A 150 19.07 35.42 9.16
CA ALA A 150 18.89 35.95 10.51
C ALA A 150 20.12 36.73 10.96
N GLY A 151 21.33 36.34 10.55
CA GLY A 151 22.52 37.17 10.75
C GLY A 151 22.48 38.54 10.03
N LYS A 152 21.64 38.71 9.01
CA LYS A 152 21.34 40.00 8.34
C LYS A 152 20.09 40.70 8.91
N TRP A 153 19.08 39.95 9.37
CA TRP A 153 17.85 40.50 9.95
C TRP A 153 18.00 40.92 11.42
N GLN A 154 18.84 40.23 12.19
CA GLN A 154 19.33 40.70 13.50
C GLN A 154 20.10 42.01 13.33
N LYS A 155 20.90 42.16 12.26
CA LYS A 155 21.57 43.43 11.95
C LYS A 155 20.61 44.55 11.55
N GLY A 156 19.40 44.22 11.10
CA GLY A 156 18.33 45.17 10.76
C GLY A 156 17.35 45.46 11.91
N GLY A 157 17.51 44.84 13.09
CA GLY A 157 16.72 45.12 14.30
C GLY A 157 15.27 44.62 14.29
N GLN A 158 14.89 43.77 13.34
CA GLN A 158 13.47 43.43 13.11
C GLN A 158 12.93 42.34 14.07
N TYR A 159 13.79 41.50 14.64
CA TYR A 159 13.44 40.44 15.60
C TYR A 159 14.57 40.22 16.62
N THR A 160 14.21 39.89 17.88
CA THR A 160 15.20 39.54 18.92
C THR A 160 15.74 38.11 18.72
N PRO A 161 16.94 37.78 19.24
CA PRO A 161 17.48 36.42 19.18
C PRO A 161 16.53 35.38 19.80
N GLU A 162 15.87 35.74 20.90
CA GLU A 162 14.91 34.90 21.63
C GLU A 162 13.69 34.58 20.77
N GLN A 163 13.10 35.58 20.12
CA GLN A 163 11.95 35.39 19.21
C GLN A 163 12.28 34.49 18.01
N ILE A 164 13.52 34.55 17.51
CA ILE A 164 13.99 33.69 16.42
C ILE A 164 14.16 32.25 16.93
N TRP A 165 14.75 32.09 18.12
CA TRP A 165 14.96 30.79 18.73
C TRP A 165 13.64 30.07 19.05
N GLU A 166 12.71 30.77 19.71
CA GLU A 166 11.38 30.25 20.04
C GLU A 166 10.65 29.77 18.77
N PHE A 167 10.66 30.57 17.72
CA PHE A 167 10.04 30.19 16.45
C PHE A 167 10.71 28.97 15.82
N ASN A 168 12.04 28.94 15.76
CA ASN A 168 12.76 27.81 15.19
C ASN A 168 12.53 26.52 15.99
N ALA A 169 12.38 26.59 17.31
CA ALA A 169 12.08 25.43 18.15
C ALA A 169 10.74 24.77 17.77
N TRP A 170 9.72 25.57 17.44
CA TRP A 170 8.45 25.04 16.92
C TRP A 170 8.63 24.36 15.57
N VAL A 171 9.36 24.97 14.63
CA VAL A 171 9.63 24.37 13.31
C VAL A 171 10.44 23.08 13.45
N PHE A 172 11.41 23.01 14.37
CA PHE A 172 12.12 21.77 14.66
C PHE A 172 11.21 20.67 15.23
N GLY A 173 10.22 21.04 16.05
CA GLY A 173 9.19 20.12 16.53
C GLY A 173 8.34 19.56 15.39
N ASP A 174 7.94 20.42 14.44
CA ASP A 174 7.18 20.03 13.25
C ASP A 174 7.99 19.08 12.36
N MET A 175 9.25 19.43 12.06
CA MET A 175 10.17 18.58 11.29
C MET A 175 10.36 17.18 11.89
N ALA A 176 10.38 17.07 13.23
CA ALA A 176 10.49 15.79 13.91
C ALA A 176 9.21 14.96 13.78
N ALA A 177 8.04 15.61 13.87
CA ALA A 177 6.75 14.96 13.66
C ALA A 177 6.59 14.50 12.19
N ASP A 178 7.03 15.30 11.22
CA ASP A 178 7.03 14.96 9.80
C ASP A 178 7.94 13.76 9.49
N MET A 179 9.14 13.71 10.05
CA MET A 179 10.04 12.55 9.93
C MET A 179 9.37 11.25 10.41
N LEU A 180 8.66 11.30 11.55
CA LEU A 180 7.90 10.16 12.05
C LEU A 180 6.72 9.84 11.12
N SER A 181 5.98 10.86 10.66
CA SER A 181 4.84 10.66 9.75
C SER A 181 5.26 10.04 8.42
N ILE A 182 6.40 10.43 7.84
CA ILE A 182 6.98 9.83 6.63
C ILE A 182 7.20 8.33 6.83
N GLY A 183 7.86 7.94 7.93
CA GLY A 183 8.11 6.53 8.25
C GLY A 183 6.82 5.74 8.42
N VAL A 184 5.85 6.31 9.13
CA VAL A 184 4.55 5.67 9.37
C VAL A 184 3.73 5.56 8.08
N CYS A 185 3.71 6.58 7.22
CA CYS A 185 3.04 6.56 5.92
C CYS A 185 3.60 5.46 5.03
N PHE A 186 4.92 5.32 4.98
CA PHE A 186 5.58 4.29 4.18
C PHE A 186 5.22 2.87 4.67
N ILE A 187 5.37 2.62 5.98
CA ILE A 187 5.06 1.32 6.58
C ILE A 187 3.56 1.00 6.45
N SER A 188 2.68 1.98 6.70
CA SER A 188 1.24 1.83 6.57
C SER A 188 0.83 1.50 5.14
N SER A 189 1.47 2.12 4.15
CA SER A 189 1.23 1.81 2.74
C SER A 189 1.59 0.36 2.42
N HIS A 190 2.76 -0.11 2.88
CA HIS A 190 3.22 -1.47 2.66
C HIS A 190 2.22 -2.49 3.21
N TYR A 191 1.84 -2.36 4.48
CA TYR A 191 0.87 -3.28 5.09
C TYR A 191 -0.53 -3.18 4.46
N SER A 192 -0.96 -2.00 4.03
CA SER A 192 -2.23 -1.83 3.31
C SER A 192 -2.23 -2.55 1.97
N TRP A 193 -1.09 -2.56 1.27
CA TRP A 193 -0.89 -3.29 0.02
C TRP A 193 -0.86 -4.80 0.23
N GLU A 194 -0.16 -5.29 1.26
CA GLU A 194 -0.16 -6.70 1.64
C GLU A 194 -1.57 -7.20 1.97
N LEU A 195 -2.33 -6.44 2.76
CA LEU A 195 -3.71 -6.75 3.07
C LEU A 195 -4.58 -6.79 1.80
N ALA A 196 -4.34 -5.88 0.85
CA ALA A 196 -5.05 -5.88 -0.42
C ALA A 196 -4.79 -7.15 -1.25
N LYS A 197 -3.55 -7.63 -1.29
CA LYS A 197 -3.19 -8.88 -1.96
C LYS A 197 -3.85 -10.09 -1.30
N MET A 198 -3.90 -10.13 0.02
CA MET A 198 -4.58 -11.22 0.75
C MET A 198 -6.06 -11.29 0.37
N PHE A 199 -6.77 -10.15 0.30
CA PHE A 199 -8.17 -10.13 -0.14
C PHE A 199 -8.34 -10.50 -1.62
N GLU A 200 -7.42 -10.11 -2.50
CA GLU A 200 -7.45 -10.52 -3.91
C GLU A 200 -7.27 -12.04 -4.07
N MET A 201 -6.40 -12.65 -3.26
CA MET A 201 -6.20 -14.11 -3.26
C MET A 201 -7.42 -14.85 -2.67
N GLU A 202 -8.05 -14.32 -1.62
CA GLU A 202 -9.33 -14.84 -1.10
C GLU A 202 -10.43 -14.81 -2.19
N GLU A 203 -10.59 -13.69 -2.89
CA GLU A 203 -11.60 -13.54 -3.95
C GLU A 203 -11.36 -14.52 -5.12
N GLN A 204 -10.11 -14.70 -5.54
CA GLN A 204 -9.75 -15.64 -6.60
C GLN A 204 -9.96 -17.11 -6.19
N THR A 205 -9.68 -17.46 -4.94
CA THR A 205 -9.87 -18.83 -4.44
C THR A 205 -11.35 -19.17 -4.25
N GLU A 206 -12.16 -18.25 -3.74
CA GLU A 206 -13.62 -18.40 -3.68
C GLU A 206 -14.24 -18.49 -5.08
N GLY A 207 -13.81 -17.65 -6.02
CA GLY A 207 -14.25 -17.70 -7.41
C GLY A 207 -13.90 -19.02 -8.10
N ARG A 208 -12.72 -19.60 -7.82
CA ARG A 208 -12.33 -20.94 -8.32
C ARG A 208 -13.17 -22.05 -7.68
N LYS A 209 -13.45 -22.00 -6.37
CA LYS A 209 -14.33 -22.96 -5.67
C LYS A 209 -15.76 -22.94 -6.25
N LEU A 210 -16.30 -21.76 -6.56
CA LEU A 210 -17.62 -21.61 -7.19
C LEU A 210 -17.64 -22.12 -8.64
N ARG A 211 -16.58 -21.92 -9.41
CA ARG A 211 -16.45 -22.47 -10.77
C ARG A 211 -16.28 -23.98 -10.77
N SER A 212 -15.54 -24.55 -9.83
CA SER A 212 -15.38 -26.00 -9.74
C SER A 212 -16.64 -26.70 -9.22
N SER A 213 -17.38 -26.10 -8.27
CA SER A 213 -18.66 -26.64 -7.79
C SER A 213 -19.77 -26.58 -8.85
N SER A 214 -19.74 -25.58 -9.75
CA SER A 214 -20.61 -25.50 -10.92
C SER A 214 -20.23 -26.47 -12.04
N SER A 215 -19.05 -27.11 -11.97
CA SER A 215 -18.57 -28.10 -12.95
C SER A 215 -18.79 -29.54 -12.52
N ALA A 216 -19.75 -29.81 -11.62
CA ALA A 216 -20.29 -31.15 -11.40
C ALA A 216 -21.16 -31.59 -12.62
N TYR A 217 -20.53 -31.71 -13.78
CA TYR A 217 -21.06 -32.37 -14.97
C TYR A 217 -19.93 -33.22 -15.54
N GLY A 218 -19.98 -34.53 -15.31
CA GLY A 218 -19.01 -35.46 -15.88
C GLY A 218 -18.63 -36.67 -15.04
N THR A 219 -19.43 -37.13 -14.08
CA THR A 219 -19.32 -38.53 -13.65
C THR A 219 -20.05 -39.39 -14.69
N PHE A 220 -19.27 -40.08 -15.51
CA PHE A 220 -19.73 -41.14 -16.40
C PHE A 220 -20.60 -42.15 -15.61
N CYS A 221 -21.92 -42.12 -15.84
CA CYS A 221 -22.74 -43.31 -15.64
C CYS A 221 -22.32 -44.32 -16.69
N ARG A 222 -21.47 -45.27 -16.28
CA ARG A 222 -21.27 -46.51 -17.03
C ARG A 222 -22.56 -47.31 -16.85
N ASP A 223 -23.45 -47.24 -17.83
CA ASP A 223 -24.55 -48.19 -17.94
C ASP A 223 -23.93 -49.57 -18.17
N ASP A 224 -23.84 -50.35 -17.11
CA ASP A 224 -23.62 -51.79 -17.18
C ASP A 224 -24.82 -52.40 -17.92
N ILE A 225 -24.70 -52.53 -19.24
CA ILE A 225 -25.54 -53.44 -20.02
C ILE A 225 -25.12 -54.86 -19.64
N ARG A 226 -25.66 -55.35 -18.52
CA ARG A 226 -25.90 -56.79 -18.35
C ARG A 226 -27.05 -57.16 -19.27
N GLN A 227 -26.73 -57.61 -20.49
CA GLN A 227 -27.64 -58.47 -21.23
C GLN A 227 -27.46 -59.89 -20.71
N ASP A 228 -28.18 -60.20 -19.64
CA ASP A 228 -28.53 -61.56 -19.28
C ASP A 228 -29.39 -62.14 -20.41
N VAL A 229 -28.90 -63.25 -20.99
CA VAL A 229 -29.66 -64.17 -21.82
C VAL A 229 -30.76 -64.80 -20.97
N PRO A 230 -32.01 -64.88 -21.47
CA PRO A 230 -32.65 -66.19 -21.47
C PRO A 230 -33.48 -66.48 -22.73
N SER A 231 -33.14 -67.62 -23.35
CA SER A 231 -34.02 -68.67 -23.86
C SER A 231 -35.49 -68.35 -24.16
N ARG A 232 -35.89 -68.53 -25.44
CA ARG A 232 -37.08 -69.34 -25.74
C ARG A 232 -37.04 -69.94 -27.14
N ILE A 233 -37.11 -71.26 -27.13
CA ILE A 233 -37.39 -72.17 -28.25
C ILE A 233 -38.88 -72.00 -28.63
N THR A 234 -39.22 -72.06 -29.93
CA THR A 234 -40.09 -73.07 -30.62
C THR A 234 -41.01 -72.46 -31.70
N ARG A 235 -40.94 -73.06 -32.90
CA ARG A 235 -41.98 -73.27 -33.96
C ARG A 235 -42.67 -72.04 -34.58
N ILE A 236 -42.65 -71.93 -35.91
CA ILE A 236 -43.46 -72.70 -36.88
C ILE A 236 -42.56 -73.03 -38.08
#